data_AF-A0A538AJU1-F1
#
_entry.id   AF-A0A538AJU1-F1
#
_cell.length_a   1.000
_cell.length_b   1.000
_cell.length_c   1.000
_cell.angle_alpha   90.00
_cell.angle_beta   90.00
_cell.angle_gamma   90.00
#
_symmetry.space_group_name_H-M   'P 1'
#
loop_
_entity.id
_entity.type
_entity.pdbx_description
1 polymer ?
#
loop_
_entity_poly.entity_id
_entity_poly.type
_entity_poly.pdbx_seq_one_letter_code
_entity_poly.pdbx_strand_id
1 'polypeptide(L)'
;VLSVIPYKTVDEAVKLANASIYGLAGAVWSTDVPRALSVARRIKAGTVWVNDYHVLVPSGPYGGYRQSGLGKELGVAGCLEFVQSKQVWIDQGRTLKSHIWAPVLGLDRIFGITYE
;
A
#
# COMPACT_ATOMS: atom_id res chain seq x y z
N VAL A 1 -6.87 -25.74 -16.67
CA VAL A 1 -6.59 -25.43 -18.10
C VAL A 1 -5.51 -24.35 -18.13
N LEU A 2 -4.56 -24.42 -19.07
CA LEU A 2 -3.45 -23.46 -19.23
C LEU A 2 -3.44 -22.93 -20.66
N SER A 3 -3.13 -21.64 -20.82
CA SER A 3 -2.98 -20.97 -22.13
C SER A 3 -1.53 -20.54 -22.31
N VAL A 4 -0.99 -20.72 -23.52
CA VAL A 4 0.39 -20.30 -23.87
C VAL A 4 0.31 -19.17 -24.89
N ILE A 5 0.89 -18.02 -24.57
CA ILE A 5 0.88 -16.83 -25.43
C ILE A 5 2.34 -16.46 -25.72
N PRO A 6 2.82 -16.58 -26.97
CA PRO A 6 4.18 -16.20 -27.32
C PRO A 6 4.32 -14.66 -27.32
N TYR A 7 5.54 -14.19 -27.06
CA TYR A 7 5.93 -12.79 -27.15
C TYR A 7 7.32 -12.69 -27.78
N LYS A 8 7.67 -11.54 -28.34
CA LYS A 8 8.97 -11.27 -28.97
C LYS A 8 9.88 -10.41 -28.12
N THR A 9 9.30 -9.52 -27.30
CA THR A 9 10.06 -8.63 -26.43
C THR A 9 9.56 -8.69 -24.99
N VAL A 10 10.43 -8.35 -24.04
CA VAL A 10 10.06 -8.27 -22.61
C VAL A 10 8.96 -7.22 -22.39
N ASP A 11 8.97 -6.13 -23.14
CA ASP A 11 7.95 -5.08 -23.03
C ASP A 11 6.58 -5.57 -23.48
N GLU A 12 6.53 -6.37 -24.55
CA GLU A 12 5.32 -7.06 -24.98
C GLU A 12 4.83 -8.05 -23.91
N ALA A 13 5.71 -8.86 -23.33
CA ALA A 13 5.36 -9.78 -22.26
C ALA A 13 4.75 -9.07 -21.04
N VAL A 14 5.34 -7.95 -20.61
CA VAL A 14 4.82 -7.13 -19.51
C VAL A 14 3.47 -6.51 -19.86
N LYS A 15 3.29 -6.06 -21.12
CA LYS A 15 2.01 -5.53 -21.59
C LYS A 15 0.92 -6.60 -21.56
N LEU A 16 1.22 -7.80 -22.04
CA LEU A 16 0.31 -8.95 -22.03
C LEU A 16 -0.04 -9.37 -20.58
N ALA A 17 0.95 -9.50 -19.70
CA ALA A 17 0.74 -9.85 -18.29
C ALA A 17 -0.18 -8.85 -17.59
N ASN A 18 -0.07 -7.56 -17.91
CA ASN A 18 -0.87 -6.49 -17.32
C ASN A 18 -2.23 -6.26 -17.99
N ALA A 19 -2.53 -6.93 -19.11
CA ALA A 19 -3.76 -6.74 -19.89
C ALA A 19 -5.01 -7.38 -19.26
N SER A 20 -4.83 -8.24 -18.25
CA SER A 20 -5.95 -8.79 -17.48
C SER A 20 -6.58 -7.75 -16.56
N ILE A 21 -7.90 -7.83 -16.35
CA ILE A 21 -8.60 -7.04 -15.31
C ILE A 21 -8.22 -7.50 -13.89
N TYR A 22 -7.63 -8.69 -13.78
CA TYR A 22 -7.15 -9.27 -12.53
C TYR A 22 -5.69 -8.88 -12.26
N GLY A 23 -5.25 -9.09 -11.02
CA GLY A 23 -3.92 -8.78 -10.52
C GLY A 23 -3.61 -9.42 -9.18
N LEU A 24 -3.96 -10.70 -9.00
CA LEU A 24 -3.73 -11.42 -7.74
C LEU A 24 -2.25 -11.79 -7.59
N ALA A 25 -1.75 -12.63 -8.49
CA ALA A 25 -0.37 -13.09 -8.46
C ALA A 25 0.18 -13.37 -9.87
N GLY A 26 1.50 -13.43 -9.99
CA GLY A 26 2.20 -13.76 -11.22
C GLY A 26 3.61 -14.27 -10.94
N ALA A 27 4.34 -14.67 -11.98
CA ALA A 27 5.75 -15.06 -11.82
C ALA A 27 6.58 -14.74 -13.06
N VAL A 28 7.89 -14.64 -12.85
CA VAL A 28 8.90 -14.48 -13.89
C VAL A 28 9.93 -15.60 -13.72
N TRP A 29 10.20 -16.33 -14.80
CA TRP A 29 11.21 -17.39 -14.83
C TRP A 29 12.35 -16.98 -15.75
N SER A 30 13.59 -16.97 -15.24
CA SER A 30 14.79 -16.60 -15.98
C SER A 30 16.04 -17.00 -15.20
N THR A 31 17.09 -17.42 -15.93
CA THR A 31 18.43 -17.66 -15.35
C THR A 31 19.16 -16.36 -15.00
N ASP A 32 18.82 -15.25 -15.65
CA ASP A 32 19.25 -13.90 -15.28
C ASP A 32 18.29 -13.32 -14.24
N VAL A 33 18.67 -13.42 -12.96
CA VAL A 33 17.87 -12.97 -11.81
C VAL A 33 17.71 -11.44 -11.76
N PRO A 34 18.77 -10.61 -11.98
CA PRO A 34 18.60 -9.16 -12.08
C PRO A 34 17.56 -8.74 -13.14
N ARG A 35 17.58 -9.40 -14.31
CA ARG A 35 16.57 -9.16 -15.35
C ARG A 35 15.20 -9.67 -14.93
N ALA A 36 15.10 -10.84 -14.31
CA ALA A 36 13.83 -11.35 -13.82
C ALA A 36 13.18 -10.39 -12.81
N LEU A 37 13.98 -9.86 -11.88
CA LEU A 37 13.55 -8.91 -10.87
C LEU A 37 13.11 -7.57 -11.49
N SER A 38 13.81 -7.09 -12.52
CA SER A 38 13.41 -5.87 -13.23
C SER A 38 12.07 -6.04 -13.96
N VAL A 39 11.80 -7.22 -14.52
CA VAL A 39 10.50 -7.57 -15.12
C VAL A 39 9.42 -7.71 -14.05
N ALA A 40 9.70 -8.41 -12.95
CA ALA A 40 8.75 -8.65 -11.87
C ALA A 40 8.19 -7.34 -11.30
N ARG A 41 9.05 -6.32 -11.11
CA ARG A 41 8.65 -4.96 -10.66
C ARG A 41 7.66 -4.26 -11.59
N ARG A 42 7.57 -4.67 -12.86
CA ARG A 42 6.69 -4.07 -13.87
C ARG A 42 5.34 -4.77 -13.98
N ILE A 43 5.18 -5.95 -13.36
CA ILE A 43 3.93 -6.70 -13.35
C ILE A 43 3.03 -6.14 -12.24
N LYS A 44 1.79 -5.81 -12.58
CA LYS A 44 0.78 -5.23 -11.67
C LYS A 44 0.00 -6.35 -10.98
N ALA A 45 0.63 -7.00 -10.01
CA ALA A 45 0.02 -8.07 -9.21
C ALA A 45 0.41 -7.99 -7.73
N GLY A 46 -0.42 -8.60 -6.89
CA GLY A 46 -0.26 -8.71 -5.44
C GLY A 46 1.08 -9.28 -5.00
N THR A 47 1.40 -10.41 -5.62
CA THR A 47 2.62 -11.19 -5.38
C THR A 47 3.21 -11.55 -6.73
N VAL A 48 4.51 -11.34 -6.89
CA VAL A 48 5.24 -11.79 -8.09
C VAL A 48 6.41 -12.65 -7.65
N TRP A 49 6.40 -13.92 -8.03
CA TRP A 49 7.50 -14.83 -7.76
C TRP A 49 8.58 -14.71 -8.85
N VAL A 50 9.83 -14.91 -8.47
CA VAL A 50 10.95 -15.07 -9.41
C VAL A 50 11.49 -16.47 -9.24
N ASN A 51 11.47 -17.25 -10.32
CA ASN A 51 11.89 -18.66 -10.35
C ASN A 51 11.17 -19.56 -9.33
N ASP A 52 9.90 -19.25 -9.05
CA ASP A 52 9.03 -20.04 -8.17
C ASP A 52 7.56 -19.78 -8.55
N TYR A 53 6.64 -20.56 -7.97
CA TYR A 53 5.21 -20.30 -8.05
C TYR A 53 4.49 -20.86 -6.82
N HIS A 54 3.52 -20.11 -6.28
CA HIS A 54 2.60 -20.58 -5.24
C HIS A 54 3.22 -20.78 -3.84
N VAL A 55 4.41 -20.24 -3.58
CA VAL A 55 4.95 -20.16 -2.22
C VAL A 55 4.29 -19.01 -1.48
N LEU A 56 3.63 -19.35 -0.36
CA LEU A 56 3.01 -18.41 0.58
C LEU A 56 3.82 -18.39 1.88
N VAL A 57 4.11 -17.20 2.38
CA VAL A 57 4.82 -17.02 3.65
C VAL A 57 3.89 -16.29 4.63
N PRO A 58 3.61 -16.84 5.83
CA PRO A 58 2.68 -16.22 6.79
C PRO A 58 3.07 -14.80 7.22
N SER A 59 4.36 -14.46 7.12
CA SER A 59 4.89 -13.14 7.46
C SER A 59 4.78 -12.11 6.33
N GLY A 60 4.60 -12.55 5.08
CA GLY A 60 4.50 -11.66 3.91
C GLY A 60 3.06 -11.33 3.58
N PRO A 61 2.75 -10.07 3.19
CA PRO A 61 1.40 -9.70 2.82
C PRO A 61 0.97 -10.41 1.53
N TYR A 62 -0.25 -10.94 1.50
CA TYR A 62 -0.87 -11.55 0.34
C TYR A 62 -2.16 -10.83 -0.02
N GLY A 63 -2.47 -10.67 -1.30
CA GLY A 63 -3.69 -9.99 -1.74
C GLY A 63 -3.48 -9.24 -3.04
N GLY A 64 -4.53 -9.07 -3.82
CA GLY A 64 -4.43 -8.64 -5.21
C GLY A 64 -4.41 -7.13 -5.46
N TYR A 65 -4.56 -6.81 -6.74
CA TYR A 65 -4.80 -5.49 -7.32
C TYR A 65 -6.08 -5.59 -8.17
N ARG A 66 -6.69 -4.44 -8.49
CA ARG A 66 -7.83 -4.34 -9.43
C ARG A 66 -9.00 -5.23 -8.99
N GLN A 67 -9.58 -6.01 -9.92
CA GLN A 67 -10.69 -6.92 -9.60
C GLN A 67 -10.27 -8.15 -8.79
N SER A 68 -8.98 -8.31 -8.48
CA SER A 68 -8.53 -9.34 -7.54
C SER A 68 -8.66 -8.95 -6.07
N GLY A 69 -9.16 -7.74 -5.77
CA GLY A 69 -9.51 -7.31 -4.42
C GLY A 69 -8.75 -6.08 -3.93
N LEU A 70 -9.14 -5.65 -2.73
CA LEU A 70 -8.54 -4.57 -1.95
C LEU A 70 -8.10 -5.11 -0.59
N GLY A 71 -7.11 -4.47 0.02
CA GLY A 71 -6.52 -4.91 1.29
C GLY A 71 -5.49 -6.02 1.11
N LYS A 72 -4.94 -6.48 2.23
CA LYS A 72 -4.00 -7.61 2.30
C LYS A 72 -4.39 -8.56 3.42
N GLU A 73 -4.13 -9.84 3.22
CA GLU A 73 -4.10 -10.87 4.25
C GLU A 73 -2.65 -11.18 4.63
N LEU A 74 -2.47 -11.92 5.72
CA LEU A 74 -1.15 -12.34 6.24
C LEU A 74 -0.22 -11.18 6.64
N GLY A 75 0.85 -11.52 7.35
CA GLY A 75 1.83 -10.56 7.83
C GLY A 75 1.25 -9.41 8.66
N VAL A 76 2.05 -8.35 8.83
CA VAL A 76 1.61 -7.16 9.56
C VAL A 76 0.49 -6.43 8.81
N ALA A 77 0.54 -6.40 7.47
CA ALA A 77 -0.50 -5.73 6.67
C ALA A 77 -1.88 -6.34 6.89
N GLY A 78 -1.98 -7.68 6.92
CA GLY A 78 -3.24 -8.36 7.22
C GLY A 78 -3.73 -8.12 8.64
N CYS A 79 -2.84 -8.08 9.63
CA CYS A 79 -3.24 -7.69 10.99
C CYS A 79 -3.80 -6.25 11.04
N LEU A 80 -3.24 -5.33 10.24
CA LEU A 80 -3.68 -3.94 10.20
C LEU A 80 -5.09 -3.76 9.61
N GLU A 81 -5.59 -4.73 8.82
CA GLU A 81 -6.99 -4.70 8.33
C GLU A 81 -8.02 -4.90 9.46
N PHE A 82 -7.61 -5.44 10.61
CA PHE A 82 -8.47 -5.72 11.76
C PHE A 82 -8.32 -4.72 12.92
N VAL A 83 -7.55 -3.64 12.74
CA VAL A 83 -7.35 -2.61 13.77
C VAL A 83 -7.81 -1.24 13.29
N GLN A 84 -8.14 -0.36 14.23
CA GLN A 84 -8.52 1.01 13.94
C GLN A 84 -7.61 2.01 14.66
N SER A 85 -6.95 2.88 13.89
CA SER A 85 -6.14 3.96 14.44
C SER A 85 -7.03 4.98 15.15
N LYS A 86 -6.67 5.31 16.40
CA LYS A 86 -7.30 6.38 17.19
C LYS A 86 -6.23 7.33 17.69
N GLN A 87 -6.32 8.60 17.29
CA GLN A 87 -5.48 9.65 17.84
C GLN A 87 -6.16 10.24 19.09
N VAL A 88 -5.44 10.28 20.20
CA VAL A 88 -5.83 11.03 21.40
C VAL A 88 -4.81 12.13 21.58
N TRP A 89 -5.30 13.37 21.60
CA TRP A 89 -4.46 14.55 21.82
C TRP A 89 -4.90 15.24 23.11
N ILE A 90 -3.92 15.62 23.92
CA ILE A 90 -4.15 16.31 25.18
C ILE A 90 -3.45 17.66 25.08
N ASP A 91 -4.22 18.73 25.25
CA ASP A 91 -3.63 20.04 25.49
C ASP A 91 -2.99 20.09 26.88
N GLN A 92 -1.68 20.35 26.93
CA GLN A 92 -0.99 20.59 28.19
C GLN A 92 -1.02 22.06 28.61
N GLY A 93 -1.28 22.98 27.68
CA GLY A 93 -1.30 24.41 27.95
C GLY A 93 -2.47 24.82 28.86
N ARG A 94 -3.58 24.06 28.84
CA ARG A 94 -4.77 24.15 29.72
C ARG A 94 -5.36 25.56 29.83
N THR A 95 -4.96 26.48 28.97
CA THR A 95 -5.32 27.89 29.01
C THR A 95 -5.71 28.34 27.62
N LEU A 96 -6.71 29.21 27.53
CA LEU A 96 -7.10 29.79 26.23
C LEU A 96 -5.91 30.50 25.54
N LYS A 97 -4.97 31.05 26.32
CA LYS A 97 -3.76 31.71 25.80
C LYS A 97 -2.80 30.78 25.06
N SER A 98 -2.70 29.51 25.47
CA SER A 98 -1.75 28.57 24.88
C SER A 98 -2.17 28.07 23.50
N HIS A 99 -3.39 28.39 23.08
CA HIS A 99 -3.91 27.97 21.79
C HIS A 99 -3.67 29.03 20.72
N ILE A 100 -2.94 28.65 19.67
CA ILE A 100 -2.69 29.51 18.51
C ILE A 100 -3.96 29.98 17.79
N TRP A 101 -5.07 29.25 17.94
CA TRP A 101 -6.37 29.60 17.38
C TRP A 101 -7.17 30.60 18.22
N ALA A 102 -6.82 30.85 19.49
CA ALA A 102 -7.63 31.69 20.37
C ALA A 102 -7.76 33.15 19.90
N PRO A 103 -6.70 33.83 19.38
CA PRO A 103 -6.83 35.15 18.76
C PRO A 103 -7.61 35.14 17.45
N VAL A 104 -7.49 34.05 16.66
CA VAL A 104 -8.18 33.91 15.37
C VAL A 104 -9.69 33.84 15.56
N LEU A 105 -10.14 33.19 16.63
CA LEU A 105 -11.56 33.12 17.00
C LEU A 105 -12.05 34.32 17.83
N GLY A 106 -11.19 35.32 18.12
CA GLY A 106 -11.54 36.50 18.91
C GLY A 106 -11.89 36.20 20.38
N LEU A 107 -11.55 35.00 20.87
CA LEU A 107 -11.89 34.56 22.22
C LEU A 107 -11.09 35.32 23.27
N ASP A 108 -9.95 35.86 22.87
CA ASP A 108 -9.16 36.78 23.67
C ASP A 108 -9.91 38.06 24.01
N ARG A 109 -10.65 38.63 23.05
CA ARG A 109 -11.47 39.83 23.26
C ARG A 109 -12.71 39.55 24.09
N ILE A 110 -13.33 38.38 23.87
CA ILE A 110 -14.56 37.97 24.57
C ILE A 110 -14.27 37.65 26.04
N PHE A 111 -13.17 36.96 26.33
CA PHE A 111 -12.81 36.54 27.68
C PHE A 111 -11.76 37.44 28.36
N GLY A 112 -11.43 38.60 27.77
CA GLY A 112 -10.53 39.60 28.36
C GLY A 112 -9.10 39.09 28.58
N ILE A 113 -8.59 38.29 27.64
CA ILE A 113 -7.30 37.62 27.75
C ILE A 113 -6.21 38.51 27.12
N THR A 114 -5.27 38.99 27.94
CA THR A 114 -4.11 39.78 27.48
C THR A 114 -2.92 38.88 27.15
N TYR A 115 -2.26 39.11 26.03
CA TYR A 115 -0.99 38.46 25.68
C TYR A 115 0.14 39.44 25.98
N GLU A 116 1.12 39.06 26.80
CA GLU A 116 2.37 39.80 26.98
C GLU A 116 3.39 39.41 25.89
#